data_AF-A0A2S2QH78-F1
#
_entry.id   AF-A0A2S2QH78-F1
#
_cell.length_a   1.000
_cell.length_b   1.000
_cell.length_c   1.000
_cell.angle_alpha   90.00
_cell.angle_beta   90.00
_cell.angle_gamma   90.00
#
_symmetry.space_group_name_H-M   'P 1'
#
loop_
_entity.id
_entity.type
_entity.pdbx_description
1 polymer ?
#
loop_
_entity_poly.entity_id
_entity_poly.type
_entity_poly.pdbx_seq_one_letter_code
_entity_poly.pdbx_strand_id
1 'polypeptide(L)'
;IKIHKKLKTIVPILCVYQYEIDYLNIKALQIGRMTILCPKCHAKKWKDETHRLCCADGKVVLHQFEDLPDLIKSLIDNSHPLSKHFFDNSRRYNTLFQIT
;
A
#
# COMPACT_ATOMS: atom_id res chain seq x y z
N ILE A 1 -14.28 4.97 13.79
CA ILE A 1 -15.67 4.82 13.25
C ILE A 1 -15.83 5.46 11.86
N LYS A 2 -15.28 6.66 11.58
CA LYS A 2 -15.41 7.33 10.26
C LYS A 2 -14.63 6.65 9.11
N ILE A 3 -13.35 6.28 9.26
CA ILE A 3 -12.63 5.53 8.20
C ILE A 3 -13.23 4.15 7.98
N HIS A 4 -13.56 3.43 9.05
CA HIS A 4 -14.18 2.11 8.91
C HIS A 4 -15.55 2.15 8.21
N LYS A 5 -16.30 3.25 8.37
CA LYS A 5 -17.53 3.53 7.61
C LYS A 5 -17.21 3.91 6.16
N LYS A 6 -16.23 4.78 5.91
CA LYS A 6 -15.77 5.14 4.55
C LYS A 6 -15.25 3.92 3.77
N LEU A 7 -14.43 3.08 4.39
CA LEU A 7 -13.95 1.83 3.77
C LEU A 7 -15.11 0.88 3.48
N LYS A 8 -16.11 0.76 4.36
CA LYS A 8 -17.32 -0.02 4.06
C LYS A 8 -18.13 0.52 2.88
N THR A 9 -18.14 1.84 2.63
CA THR A 9 -18.78 2.44 1.46
C THR A 9 -17.92 2.38 0.19
N ILE A 10 -16.59 2.41 0.33
CA ILE A 10 -15.65 2.44 -0.80
C ILE A 10 -15.32 1.03 -1.30
N VAL A 11 -15.24 0.02 -0.43
CA VAL A 11 -14.94 -1.38 -0.79
C VAL A 11 -15.90 -1.95 -1.85
N PRO A 12 -17.23 -1.76 -1.78
CA PRO A 12 -18.14 -2.17 -2.85
C PRO A 12 -17.91 -1.41 -4.16
N ILE A 13 -17.59 -0.11 -4.06
CA ILE A 13 -17.33 0.77 -5.22
C ILE A 13 -16.01 0.39 -5.92
N LEU A 14 -14.99 -0.04 -5.18
CA LEU A 14 -13.71 -0.53 -5.73
C LEU A 14 -13.80 -1.95 -6.28
N CYS A 15 -14.72 -2.78 -5.78
CA CYS A 15 -14.88 -4.16 -6.22
C CYS A 15 -15.49 -4.26 -7.63
N VAL A 16 -16.11 -3.18 -8.11
CA VAL A 16 -16.56 -3.02 -9.50
C VAL A 16 -15.99 -1.70 -10.02
N TYR A 17 -14.76 -1.75 -10.55
CA TYR A 17 -14.15 -0.57 -11.15
C TYR A 17 -14.89 -0.18 -12.42
N GLN A 18 -15.80 0.80 -12.30
CA GLN A 18 -16.57 1.36 -13.40
C GLN A 18 -15.85 2.58 -13.98
N TYR A 19 -15.55 2.58 -15.29
CA TYR A 19 -14.77 3.63 -15.97
C TYR A 19 -15.49 4.99 -16.05
N GLU A 20 -16.81 5.00 -15.88
CA GLU A 20 -17.68 6.18 -15.97
C GLU A 20 -17.66 7.05 -14.71
N ILE A 21 -17.13 6.50 -13.60
CA ILE A 21 -17.13 7.17 -12.32
C ILE A 21 -15.81 7.93 -12.15
N ASP A 22 -15.91 9.25 -11.92
CA ASP A 22 -14.77 10.06 -11.53
C ASP A 22 -14.47 9.90 -10.03
N TYR A 23 -13.71 8.86 -9.70
CA TYR A 23 -13.33 8.53 -8.33
C TYR A 23 -12.47 9.61 -7.65
N LEU A 24 -11.78 10.47 -8.43
CA LEU A 24 -10.91 11.51 -7.88
C LEU A 24 -11.73 12.63 -7.24
N ASN A 25 -12.90 12.93 -7.79
CA ASN A 25 -13.77 14.00 -7.31
C ASN A 25 -14.76 13.59 -6.21
N ILE A 26 -14.77 12.31 -5.82
CA ILE A 26 -15.64 11.85 -4.73
C ILE A 26 -15.03 12.24 -3.37
N LYS A 27 -15.59 13.28 -2.73
CA LYS A 27 -15.19 13.73 -1.37
C LYS A 27 -15.18 12.61 -0.32
N ALA A 28 -16.02 11.58 -0.47
CA ALA A 28 -16.04 10.43 0.43
C ALA A 28 -14.77 9.56 0.31
N LEU A 29 -14.15 9.49 -0.88
CA LEU A 29 -12.89 8.78 -1.15
C LEU A 29 -11.63 9.58 -0.75
N GLN A 30 -11.78 10.85 -0.38
CA GLN A 30 -10.67 11.66 0.12
C GLN A 30 -10.32 11.23 1.56
N ILE A 31 -9.29 10.37 1.69
CA ILE A 31 -8.77 9.83 2.97
C ILE A 31 -7.73 10.79 3.59
N GLY A 32 -7.13 11.66 2.77
CA GLY A 32 -6.12 12.64 3.19
C GLY A 32 -4.69 12.09 3.21
N ARG A 33 -3.74 12.88 3.73
CA ARG A 33 -2.32 12.51 3.83
C ARG A 33 -2.04 11.64 5.06
N MET A 34 -1.05 10.76 4.92
CA MET A 34 -0.60 9.86 5.97
C MET A 34 0.52 10.53 6.79
N THR A 35 0.14 11.39 7.74
CA THR A 35 1.08 12.25 8.49
C THR A 35 1.32 11.82 9.93
N ILE A 36 0.49 10.93 10.49
CA ILE A 36 0.61 10.51 11.89
C ILE A 36 1.55 9.32 11.97
N LEU A 37 2.53 9.34 12.86
CA LEU A 37 3.37 8.17 13.14
C LEU A 37 2.79 7.37 14.31
N CYS A 38 2.75 6.05 14.17
CA CYS A 38 2.40 5.18 15.28
C CYS A 38 3.53 5.18 16.33
N PRO A 39 3.27 5.40 17.62
CA PRO A 39 4.33 5.43 18.65
C PRO A 39 4.96 4.05 18.91
N LYS A 40 4.32 2.96 18.49
CA LYS A 40 4.76 1.59 18.76
C LYS A 40 5.57 0.99 17.60
N CYS A 41 5.03 1.05 16.38
CA CYS A 41 5.69 0.48 15.19
C CYS A 41 6.26 1.52 14.23
N HIS A 42 6.15 2.82 14.53
CA HIS A 42 6.60 3.92 13.67
C HIS A 42 5.99 3.94 12.25
N ALA A 43 4.99 3.11 11.97
CA ALA A 43 4.25 3.15 10.72
C ALA A 43 3.49 4.47 10.59
N LYS A 44 3.48 5.04 9.38
CA LYS A 44 2.65 6.19 9.04
C LYS A 44 1.17 5.77 9.02
N LYS A 45 0.30 6.67 9.47
CA LYS A 45 -1.15 6.50 9.63
C LYS A 45 -1.92 7.71 9.14
N TRP A 46 -3.17 7.49 8.77
CA TRP A 46 -4.12 8.57 8.55
C TRP A 46 -4.75 9.05 9.85
N LYS A 47 -5.18 10.32 9.87
CA LYS A 47 -5.78 10.95 11.07
C LYS A 47 -6.96 10.18 11.65
N ASP A 48 -7.81 9.65 10.79
CA ASP A 48 -9.04 8.98 11.19
C ASP A 48 -8.89 7.44 11.27
N GLU A 49 -7.66 6.92 11.20
CA GLU A 49 -7.35 5.49 11.19
C GLU A 49 -7.41 4.91 12.59
N THR A 50 -8.00 3.72 12.73
CA THR A 50 -8.09 3.06 14.02
C THR A 50 -6.71 2.59 14.49
N HIS A 51 -6.42 2.78 15.77
CA HIS A 51 -5.10 2.48 16.35
C HIS A 51 -4.61 1.03 16.09
N ARG A 52 -5.53 0.09 15.94
CA ARG A 52 -5.26 -1.34 15.73
C ARG A 52 -4.83 -1.72 14.31
N LEU A 53 -5.00 -0.85 13.30
CA LEU A 53 -4.76 -1.26 11.91
C LEU A 53 -3.28 -1.53 11.60
N CYS A 54 -2.34 -0.81 12.22
CA CYS A 54 -0.93 -0.91 11.86
C CYS A 54 -0.15 -2.04 12.58
N CYS A 55 -0.46 -2.32 13.84
CA CYS A 55 0.30 -3.25 14.68
C CYS A 55 -0.56 -3.90 15.76
N ALA A 56 -1.89 -3.85 15.60
CA ALA A 56 -2.85 -4.33 16.58
C ALA A 56 -2.56 -3.82 18.01
N ASP A 57 -2.23 -2.51 18.13
CA ASP A 57 -1.89 -1.87 19.40
C ASP A 57 -0.58 -2.41 20.04
N GLY A 58 0.41 -2.74 19.21
CA GLY A 58 1.72 -3.25 19.63
C GLY A 58 1.77 -4.76 19.83
N LYS A 59 0.69 -5.48 19.52
CA LYS A 59 0.68 -6.95 19.54
C LYS A 59 1.47 -7.56 18.39
N VAL A 60 1.56 -6.86 17.27
CA VAL A 60 2.37 -7.27 16.11
C VAL A 60 3.68 -6.50 16.15
N VAL A 61 4.78 -7.23 16.33
CA VAL A 61 6.13 -6.71 16.18
C VAL A 61 6.50 -6.89 14.71
N LEU A 62 6.58 -5.77 13.98
CA LEU A 62 7.12 -5.80 12.62
C LEU A 62 8.64 -5.86 12.73
N HIS A 63 9.24 -6.89 12.14
CA HIS A 63 10.69 -6.96 12.00
C HIS A 63 11.15 -5.80 11.13
N GLN A 64 12.37 -5.30 11.40
CA GLN A 64 13.00 -4.36 10.47
C GLN A 64 13.19 -5.10 9.14
N PHE A 65 12.74 -4.46 8.06
CA PHE A 65 12.96 -5.00 6.73
C PHE A 65 14.46 -5.00 6.46
N GLU A 66 14.97 -6.14 6.01
CA GLU A 66 16.30 -6.19 5.45
C GLU A 66 16.38 -5.26 4.24
N ASP A 67 17.56 -4.69 4.04
CA ASP A 67 17.82 -3.84 2.89
C ASP A 67 17.58 -4.62 1.60
N LEU A 68 16.86 -4.00 0.68
CA LEU A 68 16.58 -4.60 -0.61
C LEU A 68 17.91 -4.89 -1.34
N PRO A 69 18.09 -6.05 -1.99
CA PRO A 69 19.31 -6.35 -2.74
C PRO A 69 19.62 -5.27 -3.78
N ASP A 70 20.90 -4.91 -3.93
CA ASP A 70 21.35 -3.80 -4.79
C ASP A 70 20.85 -3.91 -6.24
N LEU A 71 20.79 -5.14 -6.77
CA LEU A 71 20.24 -5.39 -8.09
C LEU A 71 18.78 -4.92 -8.19
N ILE A 72 17.94 -5.29 -7.23
CA ILE A 72 16.53 -4.91 -7.24
C ILE A 72 16.40 -3.39 -7.03
N LYS A 73 17.21 -2.78 -6.15
CA LYS A 73 17.27 -1.33 -5.98
C LYS A 73 17.55 -0.63 -7.32
N SER A 74 18.61 -1.05 -8.03
CA SER A 74 18.96 -0.48 -9.33
C SER A 74 17.89 -0.68 -10.42
N LEU A 75 17.19 -1.83 -10.38
CA LEU A 75 16.09 -2.10 -11.30
C LEU A 75 14.90 -1.16 -11.06
N ILE A 76 14.56 -0.91 -9.79
CA ILE A 76 13.44 -0.02 -9.40
C ILE A 76 13.78 1.45 -9.66
N ASP A 77 15.03 1.87 -9.41
CA ASP A 77 15.49 3.26 -9.57
C ASP A 77 15.72 3.67 -11.03
N ASN A 78 15.42 2.78 -11.99
CA ASN A 78 15.67 2.97 -13.44
C ASN A 78 17.15 3.24 -13.79
N SER A 79 18.08 2.85 -12.92
CA SER A 79 19.52 2.98 -13.16
C SER A 79 20.11 1.79 -13.92
N HIS A 80 19.38 0.66 -13.98
CA HIS A 80 19.81 -0.55 -14.66
C HIS A 80 19.24 -0.65 -16.09
N PRO A 81 20.00 -1.12 -17.10
CA PRO A 81 19.50 -1.28 -18.47
C PRO A 81 18.26 -2.18 -18.59
N LEU A 82 18.12 -3.14 -17.67
CA LEU A 82 16.98 -4.07 -17.61
C LEU A 82 15.77 -3.53 -16.83
N SER A 83 15.82 -2.31 -16.29
CA SER A 83 14.70 -1.74 -15.51
C SER A 83 13.38 -1.78 -16.27
N LYS A 84 13.38 -1.38 -17.55
CA LYS A 84 12.19 -1.44 -18.40
C LYS A 84 11.62 -2.86 -18.50
N HIS A 85 12.49 -3.82 -18.83
CA HIS A 85 12.11 -5.22 -18.92
C HIS A 85 11.57 -5.77 -17.58
N PHE A 86 12.16 -5.35 -16.46
CA PHE A 86 11.72 -5.71 -15.12
C PHE A 86 10.30 -5.21 -14.84
N PHE A 87 9.99 -3.94 -15.14
CA PHE A 87 8.65 -3.41 -14.96
C PHE A 87 7.62 -4.08 -15.89
N ASP A 88 7.98 -4.26 -17.17
CA ASP A 88 7.12 -4.90 -18.18
C ASP A 88 6.77 -6.35 -17.80
N ASN A 89 7.68 -7.06 -17.10
CA ASN A 89 7.50 -8.45 -16.70
C ASN A 89 7.29 -8.65 -15.19
N SER A 90 7.02 -7.58 -14.44
CA SER A 90 6.87 -7.61 -12.96
C SER A 90 5.87 -8.67 -12.48
N ARG A 91 4.73 -8.81 -13.16
CA ARG A 91 3.72 -9.85 -12.85
C ARG A 91 4.28 -11.25 -13.01
N ARG A 92 5.03 -11.53 -14.08
CA ARG A 92 5.61 -12.86 -14.33
C ARG A 92 6.61 -13.22 -13.24
N TYR A 93 7.49 -12.29 -12.88
CA TYR A 93 8.42 -12.49 -11.78
C TYR A 93 7.68 -12.78 -10.47
N ASN A 94 6.65 -11.99 -10.12
CA ASN A 94 5.86 -12.24 -8.91
C ASN A 94 5.15 -13.60 -8.92
N THR A 95 4.63 -14.05 -10.07
CA THR A 95 3.99 -15.37 -10.20
C THR A 95 4.98 -16.52 -9.99
N LEU A 96 6.24 -16.36 -10.40
CA LEU A 96 7.27 -17.40 -10.17
C LEU A 96 7.54 -17.64 -8.67
N PHE A 97 7.37 -16.62 -7.83
CA PHE A 97 7.52 -16.73 -6.38
C PHE A 97 6.24 -17.16 -5.64
N GLN A 98 5.11 -17.35 -6.34
CA GLN A 98 3.86 -17.82 -5.72
C GLN A 98 3.85 -19.32 -5.39
N ILE A 99 4.88 -20.07 -5.79
CA ILE A 99 4.98 -21.52 -5.55
C ILE A 99 5.67 -21.85 -4.21
N THR A 100 5.70 -20.90 -3.27
CA THR A 100 6.38 -21.03 -1.97
C THR A 100 5.38 -20.86 -0.84
#